data_AF-A0A7J2MGH5-F1
#
_entry.id   AF-A0A7J2MGH5-F1
#
_cell.length_a   1.000
_cell.length_b   1.000
_cell.length_c   1.000
_cell.angle_alpha   90.00
_cell.angle_beta   90.00
_cell.angle_gamma   90.00
#
_symmetry.space_group_name_H-M   'P 1'
#
loop_
_entity.id
_entity.type
_entity.pdbx_description
1 polymer ?
#
loop_
_entity_poly.entity_id
_entity_poly.type
_entity_poly.pdbx_seq_one_letter_code
_entity_poly.pdbx_strand_id
1 'polypeptide(L)'
;AHTREKVIANAASRVVLMVDHKKVVSGLDHEVPVEVLPYARTLVERGVRELGGIPALRMAARKDGPVVTDNGNFVIDADFGTIDNPARLNDELSTLVGAIEHGIFLNVDEVHIGTADGVKVLKR
;
A
#
# COMPACT_ATOMS: atom_id res chain seq x y z
N ALA A 1 -0.83 -2.61 8.41
CA ALA A 1 -1.21 -4.03 8.34
C ALA A 1 -2.08 -4.22 7.10
N HIS A 2 -1.58 -3.77 5.95
CA HIS A 2 -2.42 -3.44 4.79
C HIS A 2 -3.16 -4.63 4.22
N THR A 3 -2.60 -5.84 4.30
CA THR A 3 -3.28 -7.08 3.91
C THR A 3 -4.60 -7.28 4.66
N ARG A 4 -4.58 -7.18 6.00
CA ARG A 4 -5.79 -7.34 6.82
C ARG A 4 -6.76 -6.17 6.61
N GLU A 5 -6.23 -4.96 6.50
CA GLU A 5 -7.02 -3.76 6.19
C GLU A 5 -7.78 -3.92 4.87
N LYS A 6 -7.13 -4.43 3.80
CA LYS A 6 -7.75 -4.64 2.49
C LYS A 6 -8.77 -5.77 2.48
N VAL A 7 -8.51 -6.87 3.21
CA VAL A 7 -9.51 -7.93 3.42
C VAL A 7 -10.79 -7.38 4.05
N ILE A 8 -10.66 -6.58 5.12
CA ILE A 8 -11.83 -5.97 5.79
C ILE A 8 -12.52 -4.97 4.86
N ALA A 9 -11.75 -4.10 4.19
CA ALA A 9 -12.31 -3.12 3.26
C ALA A 9 -13.10 -3.78 2.12
N ASN A 10 -12.62 -4.90 1.58
CA ASN A 10 -13.29 -5.61 0.50
C ASN A 10 -14.53 -6.40 0.96
N ALA A 11 -14.61 -6.76 2.25
CA ALA A 11 -15.78 -7.40 2.84
C ALA A 11 -16.85 -6.38 3.30
N ALA A 12 -16.49 -5.11 3.41
CA ALA A 12 -17.38 -4.06 3.90
C ALA A 12 -18.37 -3.61 2.83
N SER A 13 -19.60 -3.31 3.23
CA SER A 13 -20.59 -2.68 2.34
C SER A 13 -20.32 -1.20 2.10
N ARG A 14 -19.44 -0.58 2.91
CA ARG A 14 -19.06 0.82 2.84
C ARG A 14 -17.68 1.03 3.46
N VAL A 15 -16.78 1.69 2.73
CA VAL A 15 -15.42 2.01 3.15
C VAL A 15 -15.26 3.52 3.29
N VAL A 16 -15.01 3.97 4.52
CA VAL A 16 -14.81 5.39 4.86
C VAL A 16 -13.38 5.59 5.36
N LEU A 17 -12.60 6.42 4.69
CA LEU A 17 -11.26 6.80 5.13
C LEU A 17 -11.32 8.06 5.99
N MET A 18 -10.58 8.06 7.09
CA MET A 18 -10.41 9.23 7.95
C MET A 18 -8.96 9.67 7.91
N VAL A 19 -8.73 10.90 7.45
CA VAL A 19 -7.38 11.45 7.25
C VAL A 19 -7.31 12.91 7.68
N ASP A 20 -6.12 13.40 7.98
CA ASP A 20 -5.88 14.84 8.10
C ASP A 20 -5.60 15.48 6.74
N HIS A 21 -5.76 16.80 6.64
CA HIS A 21 -5.56 17.54 5.39
C HIS A 21 -4.18 17.36 4.72
N LYS A 22 -3.12 17.00 5.45
CA LYS A 22 -1.77 16.79 4.90
C LYS A 22 -1.65 15.50 4.08
N LYS A 23 -2.63 14.59 4.20
CA LYS A 23 -2.70 13.36 3.41
C LYS A 23 -3.37 13.57 2.04
N VAL A 24 -3.89 14.77 1.77
CA VAL A 24 -4.50 15.11 0.48
C VAL A 24 -3.41 15.62 -0.46
N VAL A 25 -3.10 14.84 -1.48
CA VAL A 25 -2.05 15.10 -2.47
C VAL A 25 -2.65 15.14 -3.88
N SER A 26 -2.00 15.87 -4.80
CA SER A 26 -2.42 15.93 -6.20
C SER A 26 -2.07 14.68 -7.01
N GLY A 27 -1.12 13.88 -6.53
CA GLY A 27 -0.70 12.61 -7.10
C GLY A 27 -0.05 11.76 -6.01
N LEU A 28 -0.15 10.43 -6.14
CA LEU A 28 0.50 9.52 -5.19
C LEU A 28 1.99 9.45 -5.52
N ASP A 29 2.84 9.72 -4.53
CA ASP A 29 4.30 9.78 -4.67
C ASP A 29 5.05 9.09 -3.52
N HIS A 30 4.32 8.39 -2.65
CA HIS A 30 4.87 7.62 -1.54
C HIS A 30 5.16 6.18 -1.94
N GLU A 31 6.15 5.58 -1.27
CA GLU A 31 6.47 4.14 -1.40
C GLU A 31 5.22 3.28 -1.17
N VAL A 32 5.03 2.29 -2.04
CA VAL A 32 3.95 1.32 -1.94
C VAL A 32 4.47 0.12 -1.13
N PRO A 33 3.95 -0.12 0.09
CA PRO A 33 4.31 -1.32 0.83
C PRO A 33 3.70 -2.54 0.14
N VAL A 34 4.50 -3.56 -0.10
CA VAL A 34 4.11 -4.86 -0.67
C VAL A 34 4.47 -5.95 0.34
N GLU A 35 3.46 -6.64 0.88
CA GLU A 35 3.64 -7.81 1.73
C GLU A 35 3.99 -9.01 0.85
N VAL A 36 5.04 -9.75 1.21
CA VAL A 36 5.58 -10.83 0.37
C VAL A 36 5.90 -12.07 1.18
N LEU A 37 5.72 -13.24 0.56
CA LEU A 37 6.23 -14.50 1.09
C LEU A 37 7.75 -14.40 1.28
N PRO A 38 8.31 -14.70 2.47
CA PRO A 38 9.73 -14.52 2.74
C PRO A 38 10.67 -15.18 1.73
N TYR A 39 10.34 -16.40 1.28
CA TYR A 39 11.15 -17.14 0.30
C TYR A 39 11.02 -16.61 -1.13
N ALA A 40 9.96 -15.86 -1.44
CA ALA A 40 9.71 -15.29 -2.76
C ALA A 40 10.22 -13.84 -2.90
N ARG A 41 10.79 -13.25 -1.83
CA ARG A 41 11.24 -11.85 -1.79
C ARG A 41 11.99 -11.43 -3.06
N THR A 42 13.04 -12.15 -3.44
CA THR A 42 13.89 -11.78 -4.58
C THR A 42 13.15 -11.83 -5.92
N LEU A 43 12.17 -12.73 -6.06
CA LEU A 43 11.30 -12.78 -7.24
C LEU A 43 10.40 -11.53 -7.30
N VAL A 44 9.77 -11.16 -6.18
CA VAL A 44 8.91 -9.98 -6.11
C VAL A 44 9.72 -8.70 -6.31
N GLU A 45 10.91 -8.58 -5.71
CA GLU A 45 11.80 -7.44 -5.95
C GLU A 45 12.17 -7.31 -7.43
N ARG A 46 12.36 -8.41 -8.16
CA ARG A 46 12.59 -8.35 -9.61
C ARG A 46 11.36 -7.85 -10.35
N GLY A 47 10.17 -8.35 -10.02
CA GLY A 47 8.91 -7.89 -10.60
C GLY A 47 8.66 -6.41 -10.36
N VAL A 48 8.91 -5.91 -9.14
CA VAL A 48 8.82 -4.47 -8.84
C VAL A 48 9.75 -3.65 -9.72
N ARG A 49 11.00 -4.10 -9.95
CA ARG A 49 11.94 -3.42 -10.87
C ARG A 49 11.45 -3.45 -12.32
N GLU A 50 10.86 -4.55 -12.76
CA GLU A 50 10.28 -4.67 -14.12
C GLU A 50 9.08 -3.72 -14.32
N LEU A 51 8.33 -3.43 -13.26
CA LEU A 51 7.26 -2.44 -13.24
C LEU A 51 7.78 -0.98 -13.08
N GLY A 52 9.09 -0.78 -13.04
CA GLY A 52 9.72 0.54 -12.93
C GLY A 52 9.92 1.05 -11.50
N GLY A 53 9.68 0.23 -10.48
CA GLY A 53 9.88 0.59 -9.08
C GLY A 53 11.26 0.24 -8.52
N ILE A 54 11.62 0.88 -7.42
CA ILE A 54 12.84 0.62 -6.64
C ILE A 54 12.42 -0.10 -5.34
N PRO A 55 12.63 -1.41 -5.22
CA PRO A 55 12.25 -2.16 -4.03
C PRO A 55 13.30 -2.05 -2.92
N ALA A 56 12.84 -1.81 -1.69
CA ALA A 56 13.64 -1.89 -0.48
C ALA A 56 12.99 -2.85 0.54
N LEU A 57 13.74 -3.83 1.04
CA LEU A 57 13.26 -4.67 2.14
C LEU A 57 13.14 -3.82 3.41
N ARG A 58 11.95 -3.77 4.01
CA ARG A 58 11.70 -2.99 5.22
C ARG A 58 12.44 -3.60 6.41
N MET A 59 13.45 -2.90 6.92
CA MET A 59 14.25 -3.33 8.07
C MET A 59 13.61 -2.93 9.39
N ALA A 60 13.70 -3.79 10.41
CA ALA A 60 13.15 -3.49 11.72
C ALA A 60 14.06 -2.53 12.50
N ALA A 61 13.47 -1.54 13.19
CA ALA A 61 14.23 -0.55 13.95
C ALA A 61 14.62 -1.01 15.37
N ARG A 62 13.92 -2.01 15.93
CA ARG A 62 14.07 -2.46 17.33
C ARG A 62 14.52 -3.92 17.48
N LYS A 63 14.87 -4.58 16.37
CA LYS A 63 15.39 -5.95 16.31
C LYS A 63 16.20 -6.13 15.04
N ASP A 64 17.07 -7.13 15.02
CA ASP A 64 17.82 -7.49 13.81
C ASP A 64 16.90 -8.10 12.75
N GLY A 65 17.24 -7.83 11.49
CA GLY A 65 16.54 -8.38 10.32
C GLY A 65 15.32 -7.57 9.87
N PRO A 66 14.53 -8.13 8.93
CA PRO A 66 13.39 -7.45 8.36
C PRO A 66 12.20 -7.33 9.33
N VAL A 67 11.32 -6.38 9.04
CA VAL A 67 9.97 -6.37 9.60
C VAL A 67 9.25 -7.65 9.20
N VAL A 68 8.61 -8.28 10.19
CA VAL A 68 7.73 -9.43 10.00
C VAL A 68 6.32 -8.96 10.30
N THR A 69 5.39 -9.13 9.35
CA THR A 69 3.99 -8.75 9.51
C THR A 69 3.28 -9.66 10.51
N ASP A 70 2.08 -9.28 10.95
CA ASP A 70 1.23 -10.13 11.79
C ASP A 70 0.83 -11.46 11.10
N ASN A 71 1.04 -11.56 9.79
CA ASN A 71 0.81 -12.79 9.02
C ASN A 71 2.08 -13.61 8.81
N GLY A 72 3.22 -13.20 9.39
CA GLY A 72 4.51 -13.91 9.27
C GLY A 72 5.30 -13.61 8.00
N ASN A 73 4.92 -12.58 7.24
CA ASN A 73 5.52 -12.24 5.95
C ASN A 73 6.50 -11.07 6.05
N PHE A 74 7.25 -10.81 4.98
CA PHE A 74 8.09 -9.61 4.87
C PHE A 74 7.35 -8.47 4.16
N VAL A 75 7.91 -7.26 4.25
CA VAL A 75 7.41 -6.09 3.54
C VAL A 75 8.52 -5.51 2.68
N ILE A 76 8.24 -5.28 1.40
CA ILE A 76 9.04 -4.47 0.49
C ILE A 76 8.38 -3.11 0.39
N ASP A 77 9.12 -2.05 0.64
CA ASP A 77 8.74 -0.68 0.31
C ASP A 77 9.19 -0.40 -1.12
N ALA A 78 8.23 -0.23 -2.03
CA ALA A 78 8.50 -0.04 -3.45
C ALA A 78 8.29 1.42 -3.85
N ASP A 79 9.36 2.12 -4.19
CA ASP A 79 9.32 3.49 -4.68
C ASP A 79 9.10 3.52 -6.20
N PHE A 80 7.98 4.08 -6.65
CA PHE A 80 7.66 4.27 -8.07
C PHE A 80 7.79 5.74 -8.51
N GLY A 81 8.29 6.62 -7.65
CA GLY A 81 8.16 8.06 -7.81
C GLY A 81 6.68 8.47 -7.86
N THR A 82 6.35 9.43 -8.74
CA THR A 82 4.96 9.80 -8.99
C THR A 82 4.23 8.68 -9.73
N ILE A 83 3.12 8.21 -9.15
CA ILE A 83 2.28 7.14 -9.71
C ILE A 83 1.20 7.76 -10.58
N ASP A 84 1.43 7.77 -11.90
CA ASP A 84 0.50 8.35 -12.88
C ASP A 84 -0.82 7.59 -13.00
N ASN A 85 -0.78 6.26 -12.88
CA ASN A 85 -1.96 5.40 -13.00
C ASN A 85 -2.04 4.39 -11.84
N PRO A 86 -2.60 4.79 -10.69
CA PRO A 86 -2.72 3.93 -9.51
C PRO A 86 -3.56 2.67 -9.76
N ALA A 87 -4.55 2.73 -10.66
CA ALA A 87 -5.38 1.58 -10.99
C ALA A 87 -4.60 0.50 -11.75
N ARG A 88 -3.81 0.91 -12.74
CA ARG A 88 -2.92 0.00 -13.45
C ARG A 88 -1.86 -0.60 -12.53
N LEU A 89 -1.20 0.22 -11.70
CA LEU A 89 -0.17 -0.26 -10.79
C LEU A 89 -0.75 -1.25 -9.75
N ASN A 90 -1.98 -1.02 -9.29
CA ASN A 90 -2.70 -1.96 -8.42
C ASN A 90 -2.83 -3.34 -9.07
N ASP A 91 -3.29 -3.38 -10.32
CA ASP A 91 -3.52 -4.64 -11.03
C ASP A 91 -2.19 -5.35 -11.33
N GLU A 92 -1.18 -4.62 -11.78
CA GLU A 92 0.15 -5.15 -12.06
C GLU A 92 0.82 -5.73 -10.80
N LEU A 93 0.79 -5.02 -9.67
CA LEU A 93 1.31 -5.52 -8.38
C LEU A 93 0.55 -6.77 -7.91
N SER A 94 -0.76 -6.83 -8.12
CA SER A 94 -1.59 -7.98 -7.74
C SER A 94 -1.24 -9.26 -8.53
N THR A 95 -0.59 -9.13 -9.69
CA THR A 95 -0.15 -10.28 -10.51
C THR A 95 1.22 -10.84 -10.15
N LEU A 96 1.98 -10.17 -9.27
CA LEU A 96 3.32 -10.62 -8.90
C LEU A 96 3.26 -11.88 -8.04
N VAL A 97 3.74 -13.01 -8.58
CA VAL A 97 3.78 -14.29 -7.87
C VAL A 97 4.65 -14.17 -6.61
N GLY A 98 4.06 -14.46 -5.45
CA GLY A 98 4.73 -14.36 -4.15
C GLY A 98 4.48 -13.05 -3.41
N ALA A 99 3.92 -12.04 -4.07
CA ALA A 99 3.27 -10.93 -3.39
C ALA A 99 1.95 -11.44 -2.77
N ILE A 100 1.69 -11.00 -1.55
CA ILE A 100 0.46 -11.31 -0.82
C ILE A 100 -0.55 -10.20 -1.03
N GLU A 101 -0.13 -8.94 -0.80
CA GLU A 101 -0.97 -7.76 -0.97
C GLU A 101 -0.10 -6.49 -0.98
N HIS A 102 -0.61 -5.38 -1.49
CA HIS A 102 0.08 -4.09 -1.54
C HIS A 102 -0.78 -2.92 -1.02
N GLY A 103 -0.14 -1.78 -0.74
CA GLY A 103 -0.75 -0.63 -0.06
C GLY A 103 -1.67 0.28 -0.89
N ILE A 104 -2.04 -0.08 -2.12
CA ILE A 104 -2.94 0.73 -2.95
C ILE A 104 -4.38 0.30 -2.69
N PHE A 105 -5.26 1.26 -2.37
CA PHE A 105 -6.69 1.04 -2.11
C PHE A 105 -7.52 1.87 -3.10
N LEU A 106 -8.33 1.20 -3.91
CA LEU A 106 -9.20 1.82 -4.93
C LEU A 106 -10.70 1.72 -4.59
N ASN A 107 -11.04 0.90 -3.59
CA ASN A 107 -12.41 0.64 -3.12
C ASN A 107 -12.75 1.53 -1.92
N VAL A 108 -12.78 2.85 -2.13
CA VAL A 108 -13.15 3.83 -1.10
C VAL A 108 -14.41 4.57 -1.54
N ASP A 109 -15.41 4.63 -0.65
CA ASP A 109 -16.69 5.30 -0.91
C ASP A 109 -16.67 6.75 -0.44
N GLU A 110 -16.05 7.02 0.71
CA GLU A 110 -16.01 8.35 1.31
C GLU A 110 -14.66 8.62 1.99
N VAL A 111 -14.24 9.90 1.98
CA VAL A 111 -13.05 10.38 2.69
C VAL A 111 -13.43 11.54 3.58
N HIS A 112 -13.25 11.38 4.89
CA HIS A 112 -13.44 12.40 5.91
C HIS A 112 -12.09 13.04 6.21
N ILE A 113 -11.95 14.32 5.85
CA ILE A 113 -10.71 15.09 5.97
C ILE A 113 -10.84 16.05 7.14
N GLY A 114 -10.04 15.84 8.18
CA GLY A 114 -9.90 16.77 9.30
C GLY A 114 -9.12 18.02 8.91
N THR A 115 -9.75 19.18 9.04
CA THR A 115 -9.16 20.51 8.85
C THR A 115 -9.21 21.30 10.15
N ALA A 116 -8.57 22.48 10.20
CA ALA A 116 -8.67 23.37 11.36
C ALA A 116 -10.11 23.84 11.62
N ASP A 117 -10.92 23.93 10.56
CA ASP A 117 -12.30 24.46 10.60
C ASP A 117 -13.36 23.37 10.76
N GLY A 118 -12.97 22.09 10.87
CA GLY A 118 -13.89 20.96 11.04
C GLY A 118 -13.58 19.77 10.14
N VAL A 119 -14.62 19.11 9.63
CA VAL A 119 -14.49 17.92 8.78
C VAL A 119 -15.05 18.20 7.39
N LYS A 120 -14.21 18.06 6.36
CA LYS A 120 -14.61 18.06 4.95
C LYS A 120 -14.86 16.62 4.50
N VAL A 121 -16.03 16.35 3.92
CA VAL A 121 -16.37 15.00 3.41
C VAL A 121 -16.29 15.01 1.88
N LEU A 122 -15.51 14.09 1.33
CA LEU A 122 -15.51 13.75 -0.10
C LEU A 122 -16.24 12.42 -0.28
N LYS A 123 -17.07 12.32 -1.32
CA LYS A 123 -17.78 11.09 -1.68
C LYS A 123 -17.48 10.74 -3.13
N ARG A 124 -17.40 9.45 -3.42
CA ARG A 124 -17.29 8.92 -4.78
C ARG A 124 -18.57 9.13 -5.58
#